data_AF-A0A7X5SDG2-F1
#
_entry.id   AF-A0A7X5SDG2-F1
#
_cell.length_a   1.000
_cell.length_b   1.000
_cell.length_c   1.000
_cell.angle_alpha   90.00
_cell.angle_beta   90.00
_cell.angle_gamma   90.00
#
_symmetry.space_group_name_H-M   'P 1'
#
loop_
_entity.id
_entity.type
_entity.pdbx_description
1 polymer ?
#
loop_
_entity_poly.entity_id
_entity_poly.type
_entity_poly.pdbx_seq_one_letter_code
_entity_poly.pdbx_strand_id
1 'polypeptide(L)' 'LACHADDALALLSDATAAEQQILGGITYQDNDTVLHTDASVLPRDRRAWAAWNAHVPADPQAPCTVSYWMNALQSI' A
#
# COMPACT_ATOMS: atom_id res chain seq x y z
N LEU A 1 -16.20 15.89 1.35
CA LEU A 1 -15.82 14.91 0.30
C LEU A 1 -15.17 13.72 1.00
N ALA A 2 -15.36 12.50 0.51
CA ALA A 2 -14.78 11.28 1.10
C ALA A 2 -13.96 10.54 0.03
N CYS A 3 -12.98 11.24 -0.54
CA CYS A 3 -12.10 10.79 -1.62
C CYS A 3 -10.66 11.24 -1.34
N HIS A 4 -9.74 10.98 -2.26
CA HIS A 4 -8.38 11.48 -2.16
C HIS A 4 -8.35 13.02 -2.24
N ALA A 5 -7.24 13.62 -1.80
CA ALA A 5 -7.11 15.06 -1.64
C ALA A 5 -7.01 15.78 -2.99
N ASP A 6 -6.36 15.15 -3.97
CA ASP A 6 -6.31 15.60 -5.36
C ASP A 6 -7.69 15.54 -6.02
N ASP A 7 -8.43 14.44 -5.84
CA ASP A 7 -9.83 14.32 -6.27
C ASP A 7 -10.69 15.41 -5.63
N ALA A 8 -10.52 15.63 -4.31
CA ALA A 8 -11.27 16.62 -3.57
C ALA A 8 -10.97 18.03 -4.09
N LEU A 9 -9.70 18.34 -4.33
CA LEU A 9 -9.27 19.63 -4.87
C LEU A 9 -9.81 19.87 -6.29
N ALA A 10 -9.83 18.84 -7.14
CA ALA A 10 -10.38 18.92 -8.48
C ALA A 10 -11.91 19.15 -8.51
N LEU A 11 -12.61 18.70 -7.47
CA LEU A 11 -14.07 18.87 -7.33
C LEU A 11 -14.48 20.24 -6.77
N LEU A 12 -13.59 20.96 -6.07
CA LEU A 12 -13.88 22.27 -5.49
C LEU A 12 -13.73 23.38 -6.53
N SER A 13 -14.85 23.97 -6.95
CA SER A 13 -14.84 25.10 -7.89
C SER A 13 -14.35 26.42 -7.30
N ASP A 14 -14.38 26.56 -5.98
CA ASP A 14 -14.11 27.78 -5.22
C ASP A 14 -12.99 27.59 -4.17
N ALA A 15 -12.10 26.62 -4.39
CA ALA A 15 -11.02 26.30 -3.47
C ALA A 15 -10.19 27.54 -3.11
N THR A 16 -10.17 27.88 -1.83
CA THR A 16 -9.36 28.94 -1.27
C THR A 16 -7.87 28.62 -1.38
N ALA A 17 -7.00 29.63 -1.26
CA ALA A 17 -5.55 29.42 -1.28
C ALA A 17 -5.08 28.45 -0.19
N ALA A 18 -5.72 28.47 0.98
CA ALA A 18 -5.43 27.53 2.06
C ALA A 18 -5.80 26.09 1.70
N GLU A 19 -6.96 25.89 1.07
CA GLU A 19 -7.40 24.56 0.64
C GLU A 19 -6.52 24.00 -0.48
N GLN A 20 -6.12 24.84 -1.45
CA GLN A 20 -5.18 24.44 -2.51
C GLN A 20 -3.83 23.99 -1.91
N GLN A 21 -3.29 24.75 -0.95
CA GLN A 21 -2.03 24.42 -0.31
C GLN A 21 -2.11 23.12 0.50
N ILE A 22 -3.20 22.93 1.26
CA ILE A 22 -3.35 21.75 2.11
C ILE A 22 -3.61 20.50 1.26
N LEU A 23 -4.59 20.54 0.35
CA LEU A 23 -5.00 19.38 -0.43
C LEU A 23 -3.95 19.01 -1.49
N GLY A 24 -3.32 20.00 -2.14
CA GLY A 24 -2.26 19.78 -3.13
C GLY A 24 -0.92 19.36 -2.53
N GLY A 25 -0.75 19.45 -1.21
CA GLY A 25 0.48 19.05 -0.52
C GLY A 25 0.56 17.56 -0.18
N ILE A 26 -0.52 16.79 -0.38
CA ILE A 26 -0.58 15.37 -0.05
C ILE A 26 -0.04 14.57 -1.25
N THR A 27 0.91 13.68 -0.98
CA THR A 27 1.51 12.80 -2.00
C THR A 27 1.10 11.35 -1.78
N TYR A 28 1.09 10.59 -2.87
CA TYR A 28 0.67 9.19 -2.90
C TYR A 28 1.79 8.31 -3.45
N GLN A 29 1.73 7.02 -3.11
CA GLN A 29 2.61 6.00 -3.66
C GLN A 29 1.73 4.91 -4.28
N ASP A 30 2.02 4.58 -5.53
CA ASP A 30 1.37 3.46 -6.21
C ASP A 30 1.79 2.13 -5.56
N ASN A 31 0.82 1.23 -5.40
CA ASN A 31 1.05 -0.09 -4.84
C ASN A 31 0.30 -1.16 -5.64
N ASP A 32 1.04 -2.08 -6.23
CA ASP A 32 0.48 -3.18 -6.99
C ASP A 32 0.07 -4.33 -6.08
N THR A 33 -1.13 -4.87 -6.29
CA THR A 33 -1.66 -6.01 -5.53
C THR A 33 -2.00 -7.17 -6.47
N VAL A 34 -1.42 -8.34 -6.20
CA VAL A 34 -1.65 -9.56 -6.98
C VAL A 34 -2.21 -10.65 -6.07
N LEU A 35 -3.35 -11.22 -6.45
CA LEU A 35 -3.88 -12.43 -5.83
C LEU A 35 -3.31 -13.66 -6.54
N HIS A 36 -2.65 -14.55 -5.80
CA HIS A 36 -2.03 -15.76 -6.34
C HIS A 36 -2.05 -16.90 -5.31
N THR A 37 -1.73 -18.11 -5.76
CA THR A 37 -1.51 -19.30 -4.90
C THR A 37 -0.06 -19.76 -4.87
N ASP A 38 0.85 -19.03 -5.53
CA ASP A 38 2.28 -19.33 -5.53
C ASP A 38 2.90 -19.14 -4.13
N ALA A 39 3.32 -20.24 -3.52
CA ALA A 39 3.98 -20.22 -2.22
C ALA A 39 5.45 -19.79 -2.27
N SER A 40 6.03 -19.63 -3.47
CA SER A 40 7.45 -19.26 -3.64
C SER A 40 7.77 -17.85 -3.13
N VAL A 41 6.76 -16.99 -2.99
CA VAL A 41 6.90 -15.61 -2.46
C VAL A 41 7.02 -15.56 -0.94
N LEU A 42 6.70 -16.64 -0.23
CA LEU A 42 6.83 -16.73 1.22
C LEU A 42 8.27 -17.09 1.63
N PRO A 43 8.66 -16.88 2.91
CA PRO A 43 9.99 -17.25 3.38
C PRO A 43 10.34 -18.70 3.05
N ARG A 44 11.60 -18.95 2.66
CA ARG A 44 12.08 -20.30 2.35
C ARG A 44 11.96 -21.25 3.54
N ASP A 45 12.22 -20.76 4.75
CA ASP A 45 11.99 -21.53 5.98
C ASP A 45 10.51 -21.43 6.37
N ARG A 46 9.79 -22.56 6.31
CA ARG A 46 8.37 -22.64 6.67
C ARG A 46 8.08 -22.22 8.11
N ARG A 47 9.06 -22.29 9.02
CA ARG A 47 8.90 -21.84 10.41
C ARG A 47 8.80 -20.31 10.51
N ALA A 48 9.25 -19.59 9.49
CA ALA A 48 9.16 -18.14 9.41
C ALA A 48 7.87 -17.66 8.73
N TRP A 49 6.98 -18.57 8.32
CA TRP A 49 5.71 -18.17 7.70
C TRP A 49 4.81 -17.51 8.75
N ALA A 50 4.45 -16.26 8.48
CA ALA A 50 3.45 -15.53 9.24
C ALA A 50 2.24 -15.20 8.35
N ALA A 51 1.16 -14.71 8.97
CA ALA A 51 0.02 -14.18 8.22
C ALA A 51 0.47 -13.06 7.26
N TRP A 52 1.40 -12.20 7.70
CA TRP A 52 2.03 -11.15 6.89
C TRP A 52 3.54 -11.34 6.88
N ASN A 53 4.15 -11.32 5.70
CA ASN A 53 5.60 -11.43 5.53
C ASN A 53 6.09 -10.23 4.73
N ALA A 54 6.97 -9.41 5.32
CA ALA A 54 7.57 -8.27 4.64
C ALA A 54 8.93 -8.66 4.08
N HIS A 55 9.11 -8.43 2.78
CA HIS A 55 10.40 -8.47 2.12
C HIS A 55 10.89 -7.03 1.95
N VAL A 56 11.88 -6.65 2.76
CA VAL A 56 12.54 -5.35 2.70
C VAL A 56 13.88 -5.53 1.97
N PRO A 57 14.05 -4.95 0.77
CA PRO A 57 15.32 -4.99 0.06
C PRO A 57 16.45 -4.31 0.85
N ALA A 58 17.70 -4.65 0.53
CA ALA A 58 18.86 -3.99 1.13
C ALA A 58 19.03 -2.53 0.67
N ASP A 59 18.57 -2.21 -0.55
CA ASP A 59 18.51 -0.84 -1.06
C ASP A 59 17.33 -0.10 -0.41
N PRO A 60 17.56 0.97 0.36
CA PRO A 60 16.50 1.75 0.99
C PRO A 60 15.56 2.45 0.01
N GLN A 61 15.96 2.60 -1.26
CA GLN A 61 15.12 3.20 -2.30
C GLN A 61 14.23 2.18 -3.02
N ALA A 62 14.49 0.88 -2.85
CA ALA A 62 13.66 -0.16 -3.45
C ALA A 62 12.38 -0.37 -2.63
N PRO A 63 11.23 -0.61 -3.30
CA PRO A 63 9.97 -0.78 -2.61
C PRO A 63 9.95 -2.06 -1.76
N CYS A 64 9.35 -1.97 -0.58
CA CYS A 64 9.03 -3.12 0.24
C CYS A 64 7.87 -3.91 -0.41
N THR A 65 7.90 -5.24 -0.29
CA THR A 65 6.78 -6.10 -0.68
C THR A 65 6.22 -6.80 0.54
N VAL A 66 4.90 -6.80 0.68
CA VAL A 66 4.21 -7.54 1.75
C VAL A 66 3.41 -8.67 1.12
N SER A 67 3.70 -9.90 1.52
CA SER A 67 2.91 -11.08 1.17
C SER A 67 1.93 -11.41 2.28
N TYR A 68 0.65 -11.51 1.92
CA TYR A 68 -0.44 -11.89 2.82
C TYR A 68 -0.76 -13.37 2.64
N TRP A 69 -0.39 -14.19 3.63
CA TRP A 69 -0.77 -15.59 3.65
C TRP A 69 -2.19 -15.72 4.22
N MET A 70 -3.16 -15.70 3.31
CA MET A 70 -4.58 -15.63 3.65
C MET A 70 -5.08 -16.79 4.51
N ASN A 71 -4.50 -17.99 4.38
CA ASN A 71 -4.83 -19.14 5.25
C ASN A 71 -4.63 -18.83 6.74
N ALA A 72 -3.49 -18.24 7.09
CA ALA A 72 -3.25 -17.83 8.46
C ALA A 72 -4.04 -16.57 8.83
N LEU A 73 -4.17 -15.62 7.90
CA LEU A 73 -4.82 -14.34 8.19
C LEU A 73 -6.34 -14.45 8.41
N GLN A 74 -7.01 -15.30 7.64
CA GLN A 74 -8.47 -15.49 7.67
C GLN A 74 -8.89 -16.83 8.27
N SER A 75 -7.94 -17.63 8.78
CA SER A 75 -8.19 -18.97 9.32
C SER A 75 -8.87 -19.91 8.31
N ILE A 76 -8.38 -19.91 7.06
CA ILE A 76 -8.89 -20.74 5.95
C ILE A 76 -7.92 -21.84 5.53
#